data_AF-A0A949HBF2-F1
#
_entry.id   AF-A0A949HBF2-F1
#
_cell.length_a   1.000
_cell.length_b   1.000
_cell.length_c   1.000
_cell.angle_alpha   90.00
_cell.angle_beta   90.00
_cell.angle_gamma   90.00
#
_symmetry.space_group_name_H-M   'P 1'
#
loop_
_entity.id
_entity.type
_entity.pdbx_description
1 polymer ?
#
loop_
_entity_poly.entity_id
_entity_poly.type
_entity_poly.pdbx_seq_one_letter_code
_entity_poly.pdbx_strand_id
1 'polypeptide(L)'
;MFTILIEELSRKTDDIMLDITHGFRSQPFFAAACIQYVQSINPGHANIRVVYAEYKPQPAQSPIWELTTFLDVLAWSRDLMLMLRTGQAGGIVRSTDAINKSLMKRWRDGGRAGRQPRALGLLKRDLEAFSGDLTTIRTGSLLIGRSRGQHSSAEQLVETLDATRPEIAEHLPALLPVLDQLRAMAGPLQTRGHGLGSMQGQQALIALARLYRSMGRYSEAISVVREGWISYGGSDAAAGPGWRAYRREERQAQETRWSSEVGDIRRTVQEVRNDIQHAGFQSQPKEPAWFNARLDALLERWQETVDAVPVTLSPDSAAPAYWMTRAPITNAQYRRAVTAGVCGQPAGRHAERLMDPQYAHHPVVQVTRADACAYASWVGGRLPTDAEWTWAAQGSDGRRWPWGNQRHDETRANCRPHGPGGTTPVGAYPQGVSPHHMVDMAGNVWEWVADGAYVVRGGAFYCDAATTGIAARLIYGADTSGYHIGFRVVWDRLDAERMDPHPAPDR
;
A
#
# COMPACT_ATOMS: atom_id res chain seq x y z
N MET A 1 -18.49 -39.39 -14.52
CA MET A 1 -17.56 -39.52 -13.38
C MET A 1 -17.76 -38.40 -12.36
N PHE A 2 -17.60 -37.12 -12.74
CA PHE A 2 -17.80 -35.97 -11.83
C PHE A 2 -19.18 -35.99 -11.14
N THR A 3 -20.27 -36.15 -11.92
CA THR A 3 -21.64 -36.26 -11.38
C THR A 3 -21.82 -37.43 -10.40
N ILE A 4 -21.29 -38.60 -10.74
CA ILE A 4 -21.38 -39.81 -9.90
C ILE A 4 -20.69 -39.57 -8.55
N LEU A 5 -19.48 -38.98 -8.58
CA LEU A 5 -18.74 -38.66 -7.35
C LEU A 5 -19.48 -37.62 -6.49
N ILE A 6 -20.08 -36.61 -7.10
CA ILE A 6 -20.87 -35.61 -6.36
C ILE A 6 -22.09 -36.26 -5.70
N GLU A 7 -22.85 -37.07 -6.43
CA GLU A 7 -24.04 -37.75 -5.90
C GLU A 7 -23.68 -38.67 -4.73
N GLU A 8 -22.63 -39.48 -4.88
CA GLU A 8 -22.18 -40.40 -3.86
C GLU A 8 -21.61 -39.69 -2.63
N LEU A 9 -20.79 -38.66 -2.82
CA LEU A 9 -20.27 -37.87 -1.71
C LEU A 9 -21.41 -37.15 -0.98
N SER A 10 -22.35 -36.53 -1.71
CA SER A 10 -23.44 -35.75 -1.14
C SER A 10 -24.42 -36.58 -0.30
N ARG A 11 -24.56 -37.89 -0.57
CA ARG A 11 -25.39 -38.81 0.21
C ARG A 11 -24.79 -39.20 1.56
N LYS A 12 -23.47 -39.09 1.73
CA LYS A 12 -22.80 -39.51 2.97
C LYS A 12 -22.78 -38.38 3.98
N THR A 13 -23.08 -38.71 5.25
CA THR A 13 -23.09 -37.76 6.37
C THR A 13 -21.97 -38.02 7.39
N ASP A 14 -21.35 -39.19 7.34
CA ASP A 14 -20.22 -39.57 8.21
C ASP A 14 -18.87 -39.17 7.60
N ASP A 15 -17.85 -39.01 8.44
CA ASP A 15 -16.46 -38.73 8.02
C ASP A 15 -16.02 -39.65 6.88
N ILE A 16 -15.58 -39.06 5.76
CA ILE A 16 -15.23 -39.76 4.53
C ILE A 16 -13.71 -39.84 4.43
N MET A 17 -13.16 -41.04 4.27
CA MET A 17 -11.75 -41.22 3.91
C MET A 17 -11.65 -41.65 2.44
N LEU A 18 -11.01 -40.83 1.64
CA LEU A 18 -10.85 -41.02 0.21
C LEU A 18 -9.44 -41.50 -0.08
N ASP A 19 -9.33 -42.79 -0.42
CA ASP A 19 -8.07 -43.43 -0.80
C ASP A 19 -7.81 -43.19 -2.30
N ILE A 20 -6.73 -42.47 -2.59
CA ILE A 20 -6.28 -42.18 -3.96
C ILE A 20 -5.03 -42.98 -4.35
N THR A 21 -4.67 -44.00 -3.58
CA THR A 21 -3.51 -44.89 -3.84
C THR A 21 -3.64 -45.61 -5.18
N HIS A 22 -4.85 -46.09 -5.48
CA HIS A 22 -5.13 -46.89 -6.67
C HIS A 22 -6.03 -46.11 -7.63
N GLY A 23 -5.65 -46.06 -8.91
CA GLY A 23 -6.43 -45.35 -9.91
C GLY A 23 -5.60 -44.78 -11.06
N PHE A 24 -6.26 -44.02 -11.94
CA PHE A 24 -5.58 -43.28 -13.01
C PHE A 24 -4.85 -42.07 -12.43
N ARG A 25 -3.71 -41.68 -13.02
CA ARG A 25 -2.87 -40.55 -12.55
C ARG A 25 -3.63 -39.22 -12.38
N SER A 26 -4.74 -39.03 -13.08
CA SER A 26 -5.58 -37.83 -13.01
C SER A 26 -6.65 -37.88 -11.90
N GLN A 27 -6.93 -39.05 -11.34
CA GLN A 27 -7.99 -39.27 -10.34
C GLN A 27 -7.85 -38.36 -9.09
N PRO A 28 -6.65 -38.06 -8.57
CA PRO A 28 -6.48 -37.12 -7.45
C PRO A 28 -7.02 -35.71 -7.77
N PHE A 29 -6.81 -35.22 -8.99
CA PHE A 29 -7.28 -33.90 -9.41
C PHE A 29 -8.81 -33.85 -9.54
N PHE A 30 -9.40 -34.92 -10.10
CA PHE A 30 -10.86 -35.04 -10.18
C PHE A 30 -11.50 -35.14 -8.80
N ALA A 31 -10.91 -35.93 -7.90
CA ALA A 31 -11.38 -36.07 -6.52
C ALA A 31 -11.33 -34.73 -5.79
N ALA A 32 -10.20 -34.00 -5.85
CA ALA A 32 -10.06 -32.68 -5.24
C ALA A 32 -11.11 -31.68 -5.76
N ALA A 33 -11.37 -31.67 -7.07
CA ALA A 33 -12.40 -30.81 -7.68
C ALA A 33 -13.83 -31.17 -7.22
N CYS A 34 -14.17 -32.47 -7.16
CA CYS A 34 -15.47 -32.92 -6.66
C CYS A 34 -15.66 -32.56 -5.18
N ILE A 35 -14.64 -32.79 -4.36
CA ILE A 35 -14.64 -32.47 -2.93
C ILE A 35 -14.86 -30.97 -2.73
N GLN A 36 -14.10 -30.13 -3.44
CA GLN A 36 -14.26 -28.68 -3.39
C GLN A 36 -15.66 -28.23 -3.82
N TYR A 37 -16.23 -28.84 -4.87
CA TYR A 37 -17.59 -28.55 -5.29
C TYR A 37 -18.61 -28.90 -4.20
N VAL A 38 -18.58 -30.13 -3.67
CA VAL A 38 -19.51 -30.60 -2.63
C VAL A 38 -19.41 -29.72 -1.37
N GLN A 39 -18.20 -29.41 -0.92
CA GLN A 39 -17.97 -28.53 0.23
C GLN A 39 -18.44 -27.09 -0.02
N SER A 40 -18.41 -26.62 -1.27
CA SER A 40 -18.88 -25.26 -1.62
C SER A 40 -20.41 -25.14 -1.61
N ILE A 41 -21.13 -26.19 -2.02
CA ILE A 41 -22.60 -26.20 -2.04
C ILE A 41 -23.18 -26.64 -0.68
N ASN A 42 -22.39 -27.33 0.14
CA ASN A 42 -22.78 -27.78 1.47
C ASN A 42 -21.62 -27.61 2.48
N PRO A 43 -21.46 -26.40 3.06
CA PRO A 43 -20.34 -26.08 3.96
C PRO A 43 -20.29 -26.87 5.28
N GLY A 44 -21.35 -27.60 5.62
CA GLY A 44 -21.44 -28.47 6.80
C GLY A 44 -21.41 -29.97 6.48
N HIS A 45 -21.08 -30.33 5.23
CA HIS A 45 -20.97 -31.72 4.80
C HIS A 45 -19.81 -32.45 5.50
N ALA A 46 -19.85 -33.79 5.49
CA ALA A 46 -18.93 -34.67 6.20
C ALA A 46 -17.45 -34.28 6.03
N ASN A 47 -16.63 -34.51 7.06
CA ASN A 47 -15.21 -34.22 6.97
C ASN A 47 -14.53 -35.20 5.99
N ILE A 48 -13.93 -34.68 4.91
CA ILE A 48 -13.31 -35.50 3.87
C ILE A 48 -11.80 -35.49 4.06
N ARG A 49 -11.23 -36.66 4.38
CA ARG A 49 -9.79 -36.89 4.44
C ARG A 49 -9.31 -37.53 3.15
N VAL A 50 -8.17 -37.09 2.64
CA VAL A 50 -7.54 -37.70 1.46
C VAL A 50 -6.27 -38.40 1.89
N VAL A 51 -6.14 -39.68 1.53
CA VAL A 51 -4.97 -40.50 1.85
C VAL A 51 -4.36 -41.09 0.60
N TYR A 52 -3.03 -41.15 0.58
CA TYR A 52 -2.24 -41.73 -0.50
C TYR A 52 -1.16 -42.62 0.10
N ALA A 53 -1.15 -43.89 -0.26
CA ALA A 53 -0.03 -44.77 0.06
C ALA A 53 1.00 -44.71 -1.07
N GLU A 54 2.27 -44.56 -0.71
CA GLU A 54 3.37 -44.64 -1.66
C GLU A 54 3.36 -46.02 -2.35
N TYR A 55 3.31 -46.04 -3.69
CA TYR A 55 3.45 -47.29 -4.43
C TYR A 55 4.89 -47.79 -4.34
N LYS A 56 5.10 -48.95 -3.71
CA LYS A 56 6.38 -49.67 -3.73
C LYS A 56 6.24 -50.99 -4.49
N PRO A 57 7.16 -51.31 -5.42
CA PRO A 57 7.09 -52.53 -6.24
C PRO A 57 7.42 -53.82 -5.48
N GLN A 58 7.90 -53.76 -4.24
CA GLN A 58 8.19 -54.92 -3.38
C GLN A 58 7.36 -54.88 -2.09
N PRO A 59 7.06 -56.02 -1.47
CA PRO A 59 6.28 -56.08 -0.23
C PRO A 59 7.10 -55.49 0.93
N ALA A 60 6.99 -54.17 1.08
CA ALA A 60 7.56 -53.39 2.15
C ALA A 60 6.46 -52.50 2.74
N GLN A 61 6.53 -52.23 4.06
CA GLN A 61 5.68 -51.23 4.68
C GLN A 61 5.87 -49.89 3.96
N SER A 62 4.78 -49.37 3.41
CA SER A 62 4.75 -48.10 2.70
C SER A 62 4.03 -47.08 3.55
N PRO A 63 4.58 -45.86 3.70
CA PRO A 63 3.92 -44.82 4.46
C PRO A 63 2.61 -44.41 3.78
N ILE A 64 1.58 -44.18 4.58
CA ILE A 64 0.33 -43.55 4.13
C ILE A 64 0.46 -42.06 4.44
N TRP A 65 0.37 -41.24 3.39
CA TRP A 65 0.40 -39.79 3.49
C TRP A 65 -1.02 -39.25 3.58
N GLU A 66 -1.27 -38.39 4.55
CA GLU A 66 -2.51 -37.62 4.63
C GLU A 66 -2.37 -36.33 3.82
N LEU A 67 -3.10 -36.26 2.70
CA LEU A 67 -3.05 -35.15 1.75
C LEU A 67 -4.19 -34.15 1.97
N THR A 68 -4.96 -34.26 3.06
CA THR A 68 -6.05 -33.33 3.40
C THR A 68 -5.57 -31.87 3.40
N THR A 69 -4.34 -31.61 3.86
CA THR A 69 -3.71 -30.28 3.85
C THR A 69 -3.66 -29.64 2.45
N PHE A 70 -3.58 -30.44 1.38
CA PHE A 70 -3.63 -29.92 0.01
C PHE A 70 -4.99 -29.29 -0.31
N LEU A 71 -6.08 -29.88 0.18
CA LEU A 71 -7.43 -29.31 0.02
C LEU A 71 -7.58 -28.01 0.80
N ASP A 72 -6.97 -27.92 1.98
CA ASP A 72 -6.96 -26.69 2.80
C ASP A 72 -6.25 -25.54 2.07
N VAL A 73 -5.11 -25.81 1.44
CA VAL A 73 -4.36 -24.81 0.64
C VAL A 73 -5.18 -24.37 -0.57
N LEU A 74 -5.86 -25.28 -1.27
CA LEU A 74 -6.75 -24.94 -2.39
C LEU A 74 -7.93 -24.07 -1.94
N ALA A 75 -8.55 -24.41 -0.79
CA ALA A 75 -9.63 -23.62 -0.22
C ALA A 75 -9.16 -22.20 0.11
N TRP A 76 -8.01 -22.07 0.78
CA TRP A 76 -7.40 -20.78 1.09
C TRP A 76 -7.08 -19.96 -0.16
N SER A 77 -6.54 -20.59 -1.21
CA SER A 77 -6.21 -19.90 -2.47
C SER A 77 -7.48 -19.33 -3.12
N ARG A 78 -8.55 -20.12 -3.23
CA ARG A 78 -9.84 -19.65 -3.75
C ARG A 78 -10.42 -18.53 -2.89
N ASP A 79 -10.41 -18.72 -1.58
CA ASP A 79 -11.05 -17.80 -0.64
C ASP A 79 -10.25 -16.49 -0.51
N LEU A 80 -8.93 -16.54 -0.66
CA LEU A 80 -8.08 -15.36 -0.86
C LEU A 80 -8.47 -14.61 -2.12
N MET A 81 -8.64 -15.30 -3.27
CA MET A 81 -9.06 -14.62 -4.50
C MET A 81 -10.41 -13.91 -4.32
N LEU A 82 -11.36 -14.53 -3.62
CA LEU A 82 -12.65 -13.90 -3.30
C LEU A 82 -12.45 -12.68 -2.40
N MET A 83 -11.63 -12.78 -1.35
CA MET A 83 -11.31 -11.67 -0.47
C MET A 83 -10.67 -10.50 -1.22
N LEU A 84 -9.65 -10.77 -2.05
CA LEU A 84 -8.95 -9.74 -2.82
C LEU A 84 -9.85 -9.05 -3.86
N ARG A 85 -10.81 -9.78 -4.43
CA ARG A 85 -11.74 -9.23 -5.44
C ARG A 85 -12.94 -8.50 -4.85
N THR A 86 -13.39 -8.88 -3.65
CA THR A 86 -14.68 -8.42 -3.11
C THR A 86 -14.57 -7.73 -1.75
N GLY A 87 -13.46 -7.92 -1.04
CA GLY A 87 -13.28 -7.51 0.35
C GLY A 87 -14.03 -8.40 1.36
N GLN A 88 -14.68 -9.50 0.94
CA GLN A 88 -15.41 -10.40 1.82
C GLN A 88 -14.53 -11.52 2.38
N ALA A 89 -14.38 -11.57 3.70
CA ALA A 89 -13.52 -12.55 4.37
C ALA A 89 -14.26 -13.85 4.76
N GLY A 90 -15.56 -13.98 4.51
CA GLY A 90 -16.36 -15.11 5.01
C GLY A 90 -15.82 -16.49 4.63
N GLY A 91 -15.29 -16.65 3.41
CA GLY A 91 -14.61 -17.89 2.98
C GLY A 91 -13.33 -18.14 3.79
N ILE A 92 -12.40 -17.19 3.72
CA ILE A 92 -11.05 -17.35 4.31
C ILE A 92 -11.11 -17.49 5.84
N VAL A 93 -12.10 -16.88 6.49
CA VAL A 93 -12.43 -17.05 7.91
C VAL A 93 -12.80 -18.48 8.24
N ARG A 94 -13.66 -19.12 7.43
CA ARG A 94 -14.03 -20.53 7.62
C ARG A 94 -12.83 -21.46 7.42
N SER A 95 -12.04 -21.23 6.38
CA SER A 95 -10.84 -22.04 6.12
C SER A 95 -9.77 -21.84 7.20
N THR A 96 -9.64 -20.64 7.75
CA THR A 96 -8.75 -20.37 8.90
C THR A 96 -9.21 -21.10 10.15
N ASP A 97 -10.52 -21.11 10.43
CA ASP A 97 -11.11 -21.81 11.57
C ASP A 97 -10.92 -23.33 11.50
N ALA A 98 -11.10 -23.92 10.32
CA ALA A 98 -10.91 -25.35 10.08
C ALA A 98 -9.47 -25.79 10.37
N ILE A 99 -8.50 -25.07 9.83
CA ILE A 99 -7.07 -25.34 10.07
C ILE A 99 -6.71 -25.17 11.54
N ASN A 100 -7.18 -24.09 12.18
CA ASN A 100 -6.92 -23.84 13.59
C ASN A 100 -7.44 -25.00 14.47
N LYS A 101 -8.65 -25.52 14.18
CA LYS A 101 -9.20 -26.69 14.86
C LYS A 101 -8.34 -27.94 14.68
N SER A 102 -7.86 -28.19 13.46
CA SER A 102 -6.96 -29.32 13.16
C SER A 102 -5.61 -29.20 13.87
N LEU A 103 -4.97 -28.02 13.89
CA LEU A 103 -3.73 -27.78 14.64
C LEU A 103 -3.94 -27.96 16.15
N MET A 104 -5.01 -27.39 16.69
CA MET A 104 -5.37 -27.54 18.11
C MET A 104 -5.67 -28.98 18.50
N LYS A 105 -6.23 -29.79 17.59
CA LYS A 105 -6.42 -31.23 17.82
C LYS A 105 -5.08 -31.96 17.86
N ARG A 106 -4.21 -31.76 16.86
CA ARG A 106 -2.86 -32.36 16.83
C ARG A 106 -2.02 -32.01 18.05
N TRP A 107 -2.06 -30.76 18.50
CA TRP A 107 -1.36 -30.34 19.72
C TRP A 107 -1.89 -31.02 20.98
N ARG A 108 -3.22 -31.20 21.09
CA ARG A 108 -3.84 -31.93 22.21
C ARG A 108 -3.46 -33.40 22.20
N ASP A 109 -3.56 -34.05 21.04
CA ASP A 109 -3.29 -35.48 20.87
C ASP A 109 -1.80 -35.80 21.04
N GLY A 110 -0.91 -34.86 20.68
CA GLY A 110 0.53 -34.93 20.90
C GLY A 110 1.00 -34.61 22.32
N GLY A 111 0.10 -34.67 23.32
CA GLY A 111 0.45 -34.47 24.74
C GLY A 111 0.72 -33.01 25.13
N ARG A 112 0.29 -32.03 24.32
CA ARG A 112 0.47 -30.59 24.56
C ARG A 112 1.94 -30.13 24.64
N ALA A 113 2.84 -30.85 23.99
CA ALA A 113 4.23 -30.46 23.87
C ALA A 113 4.37 -29.20 22.98
N GLY A 114 5.29 -28.29 23.33
CA GLY A 114 5.54 -27.07 22.56
C GLY A 114 4.53 -25.94 22.77
N ARG A 115 4.61 -24.90 21.92
CA ARG A 115 3.76 -23.70 22.03
C ARG A 115 2.33 -24.01 21.55
N GLN A 116 1.34 -23.60 22.32
CA GLN A 116 -0.07 -23.75 21.93
C GLN A 116 -0.37 -22.93 20.67
N PRO A 117 -0.98 -23.53 19.62
CA PRO A 117 -1.47 -22.79 18.46
C PRO A 117 -2.50 -21.75 18.88
N ARG A 118 -2.24 -20.47 18.60
CA ARG A 118 -3.16 -19.36 18.93
C ARG A 118 -3.26 -18.33 17.83
N ALA A 119 -2.26 -18.26 16.95
CA ALA A 119 -2.16 -17.18 15.98
C ALA A 119 -3.31 -17.17 14.98
N LEU A 120 -3.72 -18.34 14.46
CA LEU A 120 -4.83 -18.44 13.50
C LEU A 120 -6.19 -18.01 14.07
N GLY A 121 -6.41 -18.21 15.37
CA GLY A 121 -7.63 -17.75 16.04
C GLY A 121 -7.74 -16.22 16.09
N LEU A 122 -6.62 -15.52 16.29
CA LEU A 122 -6.56 -14.06 16.23
C LEU A 122 -6.74 -13.57 14.79
N LEU A 123 -6.08 -14.22 13.82
CA LEU A 123 -6.18 -13.88 12.41
C LEU A 123 -7.62 -13.94 11.91
N LYS A 124 -8.37 -14.96 12.31
CA LYS A 124 -9.80 -15.09 12.02
C LYS A 124 -10.58 -13.84 12.46
N ARG A 125 -10.45 -13.43 13.73
CA ARG A 125 -11.18 -12.29 14.30
C ARG A 125 -10.86 -11.00 13.54
N ASP A 126 -9.58 -10.77 13.25
CA ASP A 126 -9.13 -9.52 12.64
C ASP A 126 -9.50 -9.46 11.14
N LEU A 127 -9.55 -10.60 10.45
CA LEU A 127 -10.11 -10.72 9.10
C LEU A 127 -11.60 -10.37 9.06
N GLU A 128 -12.39 -10.86 10.03
CA GLU A 128 -13.82 -10.53 10.15
C GLU A 128 -14.02 -9.04 10.39
N ALA A 129 -13.24 -8.44 11.30
CA ALA A 129 -13.31 -7.02 11.62
C ALA A 129 -12.94 -6.14 10.41
N PHE A 130 -11.80 -6.43 9.77
CA PHE A 130 -11.33 -5.72 8.57
C PHE A 130 -12.33 -5.82 7.42
N SER A 131 -12.82 -7.02 7.13
CA SER A 131 -13.81 -7.24 6.07
C SER A 131 -15.12 -6.54 6.36
N GLY A 132 -15.60 -6.56 7.62
CA GLY A 132 -16.80 -5.86 8.03
C GLY A 132 -16.68 -4.35 7.80
N ASP A 133 -15.58 -3.73 8.21
CA ASP A 133 -15.37 -2.29 8.03
C ASP A 133 -15.15 -1.91 6.55
N LEU A 134 -14.45 -2.76 5.77
CA LEU A 134 -14.22 -2.57 4.32
C LEU A 134 -15.50 -2.76 3.48
N THR A 135 -16.35 -3.72 3.83
CA THR A 135 -17.60 -3.96 3.07
C THR A 135 -18.64 -2.89 3.38
N THR A 136 -18.65 -2.34 4.59
CA THR A 136 -19.61 -1.31 5.04
C THR A 136 -19.07 0.13 4.95
N ILE A 137 -17.90 0.34 4.35
CA ILE A 137 -17.27 1.66 4.14
C ILE A 137 -17.11 2.45 5.45
N ARG A 138 -16.75 1.75 6.54
CA ARG A 138 -16.49 2.38 7.85
C ARG A 138 -15.07 2.92 7.89
N THR A 139 -14.78 3.91 7.04
CA THR A 139 -13.44 4.51 6.86
C THR A 139 -12.77 4.87 8.19
N GLY A 140 -13.53 5.41 9.15
CA GLY A 140 -13.02 5.70 10.49
C GLY A 140 -12.54 4.44 11.24
N SER A 141 -13.37 3.41 11.36
CA SER A 141 -12.97 2.16 12.03
C SER A 141 -11.84 1.43 11.29
N LEU A 142 -11.86 1.51 9.95
CA LEU A 142 -10.91 0.86 9.07
C LEU A 142 -9.51 1.47 9.14
N LEU A 143 -9.41 2.81 9.23
CA LEU A 143 -8.14 3.53 9.10
C LEU A 143 -7.63 4.12 10.42
N ILE A 144 -8.50 4.65 11.29
CA ILE A 144 -8.10 5.38 12.52
C ILE A 144 -8.56 4.71 13.83
N GLY A 145 -9.43 3.69 13.77
CA GLY A 145 -9.98 3.01 14.94
C GLY A 145 -11.29 3.63 15.46
N ARG A 146 -11.93 2.97 16.44
CA ARG A 146 -13.23 3.41 17.00
C ARG A 146 -13.10 4.35 18.19
N SER A 147 -11.95 4.35 18.85
CA SER A 147 -11.64 5.20 19.99
C SER A 147 -10.17 5.60 19.97
N ARG A 148 -9.86 6.72 20.64
CA ARG A 148 -8.49 7.23 20.73
C ARG A 148 -7.58 6.20 21.41
N GLY A 149 -6.47 5.85 20.76
CA GLY A 149 -5.52 4.85 21.24
C GLY A 149 -5.87 3.40 20.88
N GLN A 150 -7.01 3.15 20.26
CA GLN A 150 -7.32 1.84 19.69
C GLN A 150 -6.79 1.75 18.25
N HIS A 151 -6.11 0.66 17.92
CA HIS A 151 -5.68 0.38 16.55
C HIS A 151 -6.89 0.21 15.62
N SER A 152 -6.76 0.65 14.38
CA SER A 152 -7.75 0.42 13.34
C SER A 152 -7.84 -1.07 12.96
N SER A 153 -8.92 -1.48 12.26
CA SER A 153 -9.02 -2.87 11.81
C SER A 153 -7.97 -3.23 10.74
N ALA A 154 -7.48 -2.26 9.96
CA ALA A 154 -6.34 -2.47 9.06
C ALA A 154 -5.03 -2.71 9.83
N GLU A 155 -4.74 -1.91 10.85
CA GLU A 155 -3.53 -2.07 11.67
C GLU A 155 -3.52 -3.37 12.45
N GLN A 156 -4.65 -3.71 13.09
CA GLN A 156 -4.79 -4.98 13.80
C GLN A 156 -4.56 -6.18 12.87
N LEU A 157 -5.12 -6.15 11.64
CA LEU A 157 -4.91 -7.21 10.67
C LEU A 157 -3.44 -7.35 10.27
N VAL A 158 -2.74 -6.24 10.00
CA VAL A 158 -1.30 -6.26 9.64
C VAL A 158 -0.45 -6.80 10.79
N GLU A 159 -0.69 -6.33 12.01
CA GLU A 159 0.01 -6.81 13.21
C GLU A 159 -0.20 -8.30 13.44
N THR A 160 -1.44 -8.78 13.31
CA THR A 160 -1.76 -10.20 13.45
C THR A 160 -1.14 -11.03 12.33
N LEU A 161 -1.15 -10.56 11.08
CA LEU A 161 -0.45 -11.24 9.98
C LEU A 161 1.05 -11.40 10.26
N ASP A 162 1.71 -10.33 10.71
CA ASP A 162 3.14 -10.36 11.06
C ASP A 162 3.41 -11.31 12.24
N ALA A 163 2.58 -11.27 13.28
CA ALA A 163 2.71 -12.11 14.47
C ALA A 163 2.41 -13.59 14.19
N THR A 164 1.53 -13.89 13.21
CA THR A 164 1.17 -15.28 12.83
C THR A 164 2.21 -15.96 11.95
N ARG A 165 3.04 -15.17 11.26
CA ARG A 165 3.99 -15.66 10.24
C ARG A 165 4.92 -16.79 10.74
N PRO A 166 5.51 -16.74 11.94
CA PRO A 166 6.39 -17.83 12.41
C PRO A 166 5.65 -19.16 12.62
N GLU A 167 4.44 -19.12 13.19
CA GLU A 167 3.61 -20.32 13.43
C GLU A 167 3.15 -20.94 12.10
N ILE A 168 2.81 -20.11 11.12
CA ILE A 168 2.47 -20.58 9.77
C ILE A 168 3.70 -21.14 9.04
N ALA A 169 4.87 -20.51 9.17
CA ALA A 169 6.10 -21.01 8.56
C ALA A 169 6.46 -22.41 9.11
N GLU A 170 6.22 -22.67 10.39
CA GLU A 170 6.49 -23.95 11.03
C GLU A 170 5.51 -25.05 10.59
N HIS A 171 4.21 -24.76 10.59
CA HIS A 171 3.19 -25.79 10.42
C HIS A 171 2.62 -25.88 9.00
N LEU A 172 2.58 -24.76 8.26
CA LEU A 172 1.89 -24.61 6.98
C LEU A 172 2.61 -23.61 6.05
N PRO A 173 3.90 -23.82 5.72
CA PRO A 173 4.70 -22.86 4.96
C PRO A 173 4.10 -22.51 3.59
N ALA A 174 3.31 -23.40 3.00
CA ALA A 174 2.59 -23.17 1.75
C ALA A 174 1.57 -22.01 1.82
N LEU A 175 1.16 -21.58 3.02
CA LEU A 175 0.25 -20.45 3.20
C LEU A 175 0.97 -19.10 3.32
N LEU A 176 2.30 -19.06 3.45
CA LEU A 176 3.04 -17.80 3.56
C LEU A 176 2.77 -16.83 2.39
N PRO A 177 2.74 -17.27 1.12
CA PRO A 177 2.40 -16.38 0.01
C PRO A 177 0.96 -15.81 0.11
N VAL A 178 0.02 -16.55 0.70
CA VAL A 178 -1.35 -16.07 0.93
C VAL A 178 -1.35 -14.95 1.97
N LEU A 179 -0.59 -15.13 3.06
CA LEU A 179 -0.42 -14.10 4.10
C LEU A 179 0.21 -12.83 3.51
N ASP A 180 1.24 -12.98 2.67
CA ASP A 180 1.92 -11.86 2.05
C ASP A 180 0.97 -11.04 1.15
N GLN A 181 0.02 -11.68 0.45
CA GLN A 181 -1.01 -10.99 -0.35
C GLN A 181 -2.03 -10.24 0.53
N LEU A 182 -2.50 -10.85 1.63
CA LEU A 182 -3.38 -10.15 2.59
C LEU A 182 -2.68 -8.96 3.23
N ARG A 183 -1.39 -9.11 3.55
CA ARG A 183 -0.57 -8.04 4.11
C ARG A 183 -0.37 -6.91 3.11
N ALA A 184 -0.12 -7.23 1.84
CA ALA A 184 0.01 -6.24 0.77
C ALA A 184 -1.27 -5.43 0.55
N MET A 185 -2.45 -6.06 0.74
CA MET A 185 -3.75 -5.39 0.68
C MET A 185 -3.97 -4.44 1.87
N ALA A 186 -3.69 -4.87 3.10
CA ALA A 186 -4.01 -4.10 4.31
C ALA A 186 -2.91 -3.09 4.72
N GLY A 187 -1.65 -3.37 4.38
CA GLY A 187 -0.48 -2.58 4.78
C GLY A 187 -0.55 -1.09 4.41
N PRO A 188 -0.90 -0.73 3.15
CA PRO A 188 -1.03 0.67 2.75
C PRO A 188 -2.13 1.46 3.48
N LEU A 189 -3.02 0.81 4.21
CA LEU A 189 -4.16 1.42 4.90
C LEU A 189 -3.85 1.85 6.33
N GLN A 190 -2.63 1.61 6.82
CA GLN A 190 -2.24 1.95 8.19
C GLN A 190 -1.97 3.45 8.33
N THR A 191 -2.66 4.13 9.25
CA THR A 191 -2.39 5.55 9.56
C THR A 191 -1.43 5.74 10.73
N ARG A 192 -1.09 4.69 11.48
CA ARG A 192 -0.19 4.69 12.65
C ARG A 192 -0.63 5.66 13.73
N GLY A 193 -1.94 5.73 13.96
CA GLY A 193 -2.55 6.63 14.94
C GLY A 193 -2.66 8.10 14.50
N HIS A 194 -2.26 8.44 13.27
CA HIS A 194 -2.49 9.76 12.72
C HIS A 194 -3.94 9.90 12.19
N GLY A 195 -4.51 11.11 12.29
CA GLY A 195 -5.86 11.39 11.80
C GLY A 195 -5.94 11.49 10.26
N LEU A 196 -7.16 11.54 9.72
CA LEU A 196 -7.38 11.55 8.27
C LEU A 196 -6.86 12.81 7.57
N GLY A 197 -6.74 13.94 8.28
CA GLY A 197 -6.17 15.17 7.72
C GLY A 197 -4.65 15.17 7.63
N SER A 198 -3.99 14.25 8.32
CA SER A 198 -2.54 14.05 8.22
C SER A 198 -2.13 13.46 6.87
N MET A 199 -0.86 13.63 6.51
CA MET A 199 -0.28 12.97 5.32
C MET A 199 -0.50 11.46 5.32
N GLN A 200 -0.24 10.78 6.45
CA GLN A 200 -0.42 9.33 6.58
C GLN A 200 -1.89 8.94 6.43
N GLY A 201 -2.81 9.73 6.98
CA GLY A 201 -4.24 9.58 6.79
C GLY A 201 -4.67 9.73 5.33
N GLN A 202 -4.15 10.74 4.64
CA GLN A 202 -4.42 10.99 3.23
C GLN A 202 -3.86 9.87 2.34
N GLN A 203 -2.64 9.41 2.58
CA GLN A 203 -2.04 8.26 1.89
C GLN A 203 -2.87 6.99 2.09
N ALA A 204 -3.34 6.72 3.31
CA ALA A 204 -4.18 5.58 3.61
C ALA A 204 -5.56 5.68 2.91
N LEU A 205 -6.15 6.87 2.83
CA LEU A 205 -7.40 7.09 2.11
C LEU A 205 -7.24 6.93 0.59
N ILE A 206 -6.15 7.44 0.00
CA ILE A 206 -5.83 7.23 -1.41
C ILE A 206 -5.65 5.73 -1.69
N ALA A 207 -4.93 5.02 -0.82
CA ALA A 207 -4.75 3.57 -0.91
C ALA A 207 -6.10 2.82 -0.81
N LEU A 208 -6.99 3.24 0.09
CA LEU A 208 -8.33 2.68 0.23
C LEU A 208 -9.18 2.90 -1.02
N ALA A 209 -9.14 4.11 -1.60
CA ALA A 209 -9.87 4.40 -2.83
C ALA A 209 -9.34 3.58 -4.02
N ARG A 210 -8.02 3.42 -4.14
CA ARG A 210 -7.39 2.52 -5.13
C ARG A 210 -7.78 1.06 -4.92
N LEU A 211 -7.89 0.61 -3.67
CA LEU A 211 -8.36 -0.74 -3.34
C LEU A 211 -9.81 -0.96 -3.75
N TYR A 212 -10.72 -0.04 -3.44
CA TYR A 212 -12.11 -0.15 -3.91
C TYR A 212 -12.18 -0.15 -5.44
N ARG A 213 -11.40 0.70 -6.10
CA ARG A 213 -11.33 0.74 -7.56
C ARG A 213 -10.85 -0.60 -8.13
N SER A 214 -9.82 -1.23 -7.57
CA SER A 214 -9.31 -2.52 -8.06
C SER A 214 -10.32 -3.66 -7.90
N MET A 215 -11.23 -3.54 -6.92
CA MET A 215 -12.37 -4.45 -6.72
C MET A 215 -13.59 -4.15 -7.62
N GLY A 216 -13.55 -3.08 -8.43
CA GLY A 216 -14.72 -2.61 -9.20
C GLY A 216 -15.80 -1.95 -8.34
N ARG A 217 -15.48 -1.58 -7.10
CA ARG A 217 -16.37 -0.92 -6.12
C ARG A 217 -16.34 0.59 -6.28
N TYR A 218 -16.82 1.05 -7.43
CA TYR A 218 -16.66 2.43 -7.89
C TYR A 218 -17.39 3.47 -7.04
N SER A 219 -18.60 3.15 -6.55
CA SER A 219 -19.38 4.00 -5.64
C SER A 219 -18.63 4.26 -4.34
N GLU A 220 -17.96 3.23 -3.82
CA GLU A 220 -17.18 3.29 -2.61
C GLU A 220 -15.88 4.06 -2.83
N ALA A 221 -15.19 3.81 -3.95
CA ALA A 221 -13.99 4.54 -4.33
C ALA A 221 -14.25 6.06 -4.41
N ILE A 222 -15.29 6.50 -5.12
CA ILE A 222 -15.61 7.93 -5.24
C ILE A 222 -16.05 8.55 -3.90
N SER A 223 -16.70 7.77 -3.04
CA SER A 223 -17.07 8.21 -1.69
C SER A 223 -15.84 8.48 -0.84
N VAL A 224 -14.81 7.62 -0.92
CA VAL A 224 -13.53 7.82 -0.23
C VAL A 224 -12.76 9.01 -0.81
N VAL A 225 -12.75 9.18 -2.14
CA VAL A 225 -12.14 10.35 -2.78
C VAL A 225 -12.75 11.65 -2.26
N ARG A 226 -14.08 11.74 -2.22
CA ARG A 226 -14.77 12.90 -1.63
C ARG A 226 -14.36 13.12 -0.18
N GLU A 227 -14.39 12.05 0.62
CA GLU A 227 -14.07 12.12 2.05
C GLU A 227 -12.65 12.64 2.31
N GLY A 228 -11.70 12.15 1.53
CA GLY A 228 -10.32 12.53 1.71
C GLY A 228 -10.02 13.96 1.30
N TRP A 229 -10.61 14.43 0.21
CA TRP A 229 -10.54 15.83 -0.19
C TRP A 229 -11.18 16.79 0.82
N ILE A 230 -12.27 16.40 1.49
CA ILE A 230 -12.84 17.20 2.59
C ILE A 230 -11.91 17.21 3.79
N SER A 231 -11.31 16.05 4.11
CA SER A 231 -10.39 15.92 5.24
C SER A 231 -9.01 16.55 4.97
N TYR A 232 -8.69 16.83 3.71
CA TYR A 232 -7.39 17.33 3.28
C TYR A 232 -7.09 18.72 3.86
N GLY A 233 -5.94 18.85 4.53
CA GLY A 233 -5.55 20.09 5.21
C GLY A 233 -6.43 20.42 6.42
N GLY A 234 -7.16 19.43 6.94
CA GLY A 234 -8.01 19.53 8.11
C GLY A 234 -7.31 19.18 9.43
N SER A 235 -7.82 19.70 10.56
CA SER A 235 -7.39 19.29 11.90
C SER A 235 -7.79 17.83 12.19
N ASP A 236 -7.00 17.14 13.03
CA ASP A 236 -7.34 15.78 13.52
C ASP A 236 -8.70 15.76 14.27
N ALA A 237 -9.16 16.89 14.80
CA ALA A 237 -10.41 17.02 15.53
C ALA A 237 -11.67 17.03 14.63
N ALA A 238 -11.54 17.31 13.33
CA ALA A 238 -12.64 17.20 12.38
C ALA A 238 -12.87 15.77 11.88
N ALA A 239 -11.89 14.89 12.04
CA ALA A 239 -11.92 13.49 11.62
C ALA A 239 -11.74 12.50 12.80
N GLY A 240 -11.94 12.98 14.04
CA GLY A 240 -11.68 12.20 15.25
C GLY A 240 -12.56 10.95 15.37
N PRO A 241 -12.04 9.83 15.91
CA PRO A 241 -12.81 8.60 16.06
C PRO A 241 -13.90 8.73 17.13
N GLY A 242 -15.15 8.51 16.73
CA GLY A 242 -16.33 8.51 17.60
C GLY A 242 -17.00 9.87 17.79
N TRP A 243 -18.31 9.86 18.10
CA TRP A 243 -19.16 11.06 18.12
C TRP A 243 -18.72 12.15 19.11
N ARG A 244 -18.01 11.77 20.20
CA ARG A 244 -17.52 12.72 21.22
C ARG A 244 -16.25 13.46 20.79
N ALA A 245 -15.45 12.86 19.91
CA ALA A 245 -14.24 13.47 19.37
C ALA A 245 -14.51 14.22 18.06
N TYR A 246 -15.61 13.89 17.38
CA TYR A 246 -16.05 14.54 16.16
C TYR A 246 -16.59 15.95 16.42
N ARG A 247 -15.91 16.97 15.88
CA ARG A 247 -16.36 18.37 15.99
C ARG A 247 -17.06 18.82 14.71
N ARG A 248 -18.40 18.94 14.79
CA ARG A 248 -19.26 19.30 13.66
C ARG A 248 -18.90 20.65 13.03
N GLU A 249 -18.56 21.65 13.83
CA GLU A 249 -18.19 22.99 13.35
C GLU A 249 -16.90 22.97 12.52
N GLU A 250 -15.87 22.25 13.00
CA GLU A 250 -14.60 22.11 12.28
C GLU A 250 -14.79 21.35 10.95
N ARG A 251 -15.67 20.35 10.93
CA ARG A 251 -16.03 19.65 9.69
C ARG A 251 -16.79 20.55 8.72
N GLN A 252 -17.71 21.38 9.19
CA GLN A 252 -18.45 22.32 8.34
C GLN A 252 -17.51 23.35 7.70
N ALA A 253 -16.51 23.82 8.44
CA ALA A 253 -15.48 24.71 7.92
C ALA A 253 -14.67 24.05 6.78
N GLN A 254 -14.31 22.78 6.94
CA GLN A 254 -13.60 21.99 5.90
C GLN A 254 -14.44 21.80 4.64
N GLU A 255 -15.73 21.48 4.77
CA GLU A 255 -16.63 21.35 3.62
C GLU A 255 -16.83 22.68 2.88
N THR A 256 -16.82 23.79 3.62
CA THR A 256 -16.89 25.15 3.04
C THR A 256 -15.62 25.47 2.27
N ARG A 257 -14.44 25.18 2.83
CA ARG A 257 -13.14 25.33 2.18
C ARG A 257 -13.04 24.50 0.89
N TRP A 258 -13.44 23.23 0.96
CA TRP A 258 -13.54 22.35 -0.21
C TRP A 258 -14.41 22.94 -1.32
N SER A 259 -15.49 23.63 -0.93
CA SER A 259 -16.41 24.26 -1.87
C SER A 259 -15.83 25.50 -2.56
N SER A 260 -14.92 26.24 -1.92
CA SER A 260 -14.38 27.50 -2.43
C SER A 260 -13.00 27.36 -3.11
N GLU A 261 -12.12 26.51 -2.60
CA GLU A 261 -10.71 26.42 -3.05
C GLU A 261 -10.48 25.36 -4.14
N VAL A 262 -11.38 24.36 -4.26
CA VAL A 262 -11.16 23.19 -5.14
C VAL A 262 -12.40 22.87 -5.99
N GLY A 263 -13.07 23.92 -6.47
CA GLY A 263 -14.39 23.86 -7.11
C GLY A 263 -14.48 22.93 -8.33
N ASP A 264 -13.44 22.83 -9.14
CA ASP A 264 -13.43 21.98 -10.33
C ASP A 264 -13.31 20.49 -9.98
N ILE A 265 -12.53 20.15 -8.94
CA ILE A 265 -12.44 18.77 -8.45
C ILE A 265 -13.76 18.37 -7.79
N ARG A 266 -14.38 19.26 -7.01
CA ARG A 266 -15.72 19.02 -6.44
C ARG A 266 -16.74 18.72 -7.53
N ARG A 267 -16.77 19.51 -8.62
CA ARG A 267 -17.68 19.30 -9.74
C ARG A 267 -17.46 17.93 -10.37
N THR A 268 -16.20 17.59 -10.66
CA THR A 268 -15.83 16.29 -11.24
C THR A 268 -16.25 15.13 -10.34
N VAL A 269 -15.98 15.22 -9.02
CA VAL A 269 -16.42 14.21 -8.05
C VAL A 269 -17.95 14.07 -8.03
N GLN A 270 -18.67 15.19 -8.11
CA GLN A 270 -20.13 15.18 -8.13
C GLN A 270 -20.70 14.59 -9.43
N GLU A 271 -20.11 14.91 -10.58
CA GLU A 271 -20.48 14.32 -11.88
C GLU A 271 -20.28 12.80 -11.87
N VAL A 272 -19.10 12.34 -11.46
CA VAL A 272 -18.74 10.92 -11.36
C VAL A 272 -19.66 10.18 -10.40
N ARG A 273 -19.93 10.76 -9.22
CA ARG A 273 -20.85 10.18 -8.23
C ARG A 273 -22.29 10.13 -8.74
N ASN A 274 -22.79 11.22 -9.32
CA ASN A 274 -24.16 11.32 -9.81
C ASN A 274 -24.38 10.31 -10.94
N ASP A 275 -23.42 10.16 -11.85
CA ASP A 275 -23.52 9.19 -12.94
C ASP A 275 -23.61 7.76 -12.40
N ILE A 276 -22.75 7.35 -11.45
CA ILE A 276 -22.86 6.01 -10.82
C ILE A 276 -24.19 5.83 -10.09
N GLN A 277 -24.59 6.82 -9.26
CA GLN A 277 -25.79 6.71 -8.43
C GLN A 277 -27.08 6.76 -9.24
N HIS A 278 -27.06 7.41 -10.40
CA HIS A 278 -28.20 7.59 -11.29
C HIS A 278 -28.14 6.74 -12.57
N ALA A 279 -27.18 5.82 -12.69
CA ALA A 279 -26.90 4.97 -13.86
C ALA A 279 -28.07 4.08 -14.34
N GLY A 280 -29.27 4.20 -13.77
CA GLY A 280 -30.51 3.56 -14.24
C GLY A 280 -31.62 4.52 -14.67
N PHE A 281 -31.45 5.84 -14.53
CA PHE A 281 -32.52 6.83 -14.74
C PHE A 281 -32.19 7.91 -15.78
N GLN A 282 -31.00 7.88 -16.39
CA GLN A 282 -30.64 8.76 -17.50
C GLN A 282 -30.81 8.07 -18.84
N SER A 283 -31.23 8.82 -19.86
CA SER A 283 -31.45 8.31 -21.22
C SER A 283 -30.16 7.89 -21.94
N GLN A 284 -29.00 8.39 -21.49
CA GLN A 284 -27.67 8.09 -22.05
C GLN A 284 -26.61 8.09 -20.93
N PRO A 285 -26.48 6.98 -20.17
CA PRO A 285 -25.42 6.85 -19.16
C PRO A 285 -24.04 6.90 -19.82
N LYS A 286 -23.02 7.37 -19.08
CA LYS A 286 -21.65 7.40 -19.59
C LYS A 286 -21.06 5.98 -19.72
N GLU A 287 -20.15 5.81 -20.67
CA GLU A 287 -19.45 4.54 -20.84
C GLU A 287 -18.51 4.25 -19.66
N PRO A 288 -18.30 2.97 -19.29
CA PRO A 288 -17.39 2.59 -18.20
C PRO A 288 -15.96 3.14 -18.36
N ALA A 289 -15.47 3.28 -19.60
CA ALA A 289 -14.15 3.83 -19.89
C ALA A 289 -14.04 5.30 -19.44
N TRP A 290 -15.09 6.10 -19.63
CA TRP A 290 -15.13 7.49 -19.18
C TRP A 290 -15.03 7.57 -17.65
N PHE A 291 -15.79 6.71 -16.96
CA PHE A 291 -15.78 6.65 -15.50
C PHE A 291 -14.39 6.34 -14.95
N ASN A 292 -13.76 5.27 -15.45
CA ASN A 292 -12.45 4.82 -14.99
C ASN A 292 -11.39 5.91 -15.19
N ALA A 293 -11.37 6.55 -16.36
CA ALA A 293 -10.41 7.61 -16.66
C ALA A 293 -10.56 8.83 -15.72
N ARG A 294 -11.79 9.18 -15.32
CA ARG A 294 -12.05 10.33 -14.42
C ARG A 294 -11.70 10.00 -12.97
N LEU A 295 -12.05 8.81 -12.50
CA LEU A 295 -11.66 8.36 -11.18
C LEU A 295 -10.12 8.25 -11.05
N ASP A 296 -9.44 7.75 -12.08
CA ASP A 296 -7.97 7.71 -12.12
C ASP A 296 -7.36 9.10 -12.06
N ALA A 297 -7.83 10.03 -12.89
CA ALA A 297 -7.36 11.41 -12.88
C ALA A 297 -7.58 12.09 -11.51
N LEU A 298 -8.70 11.82 -10.84
CA LEU A 298 -8.98 12.33 -9.49
C LEU A 298 -8.01 11.76 -8.45
N LEU A 299 -7.72 10.45 -8.51
CA LEU A 299 -6.78 9.79 -7.61
C LEU A 299 -5.34 10.24 -7.84
N GLU A 300 -4.93 10.41 -9.09
CA GLU A 300 -3.63 10.95 -9.46
C GLU A 300 -3.48 12.38 -8.96
N ARG A 301 -4.45 13.25 -9.26
CA ARG A 301 -4.45 14.64 -8.82
C ARG A 301 -4.37 14.75 -7.30
N TRP A 302 -5.12 13.92 -6.58
CA TRP A 302 -5.10 13.93 -5.13
C TRP A 302 -3.76 13.47 -4.55
N GLN A 303 -3.19 12.38 -5.08
CA GLN A 303 -1.87 11.90 -4.69
C GLN A 303 -0.79 12.97 -4.92
N GLU A 304 -0.81 13.63 -6.08
CA GLU A 304 0.13 14.71 -6.38
C GLU A 304 -0.04 15.88 -5.42
N THR A 305 -1.27 16.29 -5.11
CA THR A 305 -1.53 17.37 -4.15
C THR A 305 -0.98 17.02 -2.77
N VAL A 306 -1.19 15.79 -2.32
CA VAL A 306 -0.65 15.26 -1.05
C VAL A 306 0.88 15.25 -1.08
N ASP A 307 1.50 14.79 -2.17
CA ASP A 307 2.96 14.74 -2.31
C ASP A 307 3.61 16.12 -2.54
N ALA A 308 2.86 17.08 -3.09
CA ALA A 308 3.35 18.41 -3.43
C ALA A 308 3.40 19.37 -2.24
N VAL A 309 2.76 19.07 -1.09
CA VAL A 309 2.79 19.96 0.08
C VAL A 309 4.22 20.15 0.58
N PRO A 310 4.80 21.35 0.44
CA PRO A 310 6.13 21.60 0.94
C PRO A 310 6.12 21.66 2.47
N VAL A 311 7.16 21.12 3.10
CA VAL A 311 7.36 21.21 4.54
C VAL A 311 8.00 22.56 4.85
N THR A 312 7.38 23.34 5.75
CA THR A 312 7.99 24.55 6.32
C THR A 312 9.18 24.15 7.20
N LEU A 313 10.34 24.68 6.89
CA LEU A 313 11.60 24.44 7.60
C LEU A 313 12.13 25.79 8.06
N SER A 314 12.29 25.94 9.37
CA SER A 314 13.05 27.04 9.95
C SER A 314 14.36 26.45 10.47
N PRO A 315 15.52 26.79 9.89
CA PRO A 315 16.78 26.64 10.62
C PRO A 315 16.70 27.48 11.90
N ASP A 316 17.53 27.19 12.90
CA ASP A 316 17.56 27.92 14.19
C ASP A 316 17.45 29.46 14.02
N SER A 317 17.10 30.18 15.10
CA SER A 317 16.57 31.56 15.16
C SER A 317 17.22 32.69 14.32
N ALA A 318 18.32 32.45 13.61
CA ALA A 318 19.03 33.39 12.76
C ALA A 318 18.76 33.25 11.24
N ALA A 319 18.15 32.17 10.73
CA ALA A 319 17.93 31.97 9.30
C ALA A 319 16.44 32.08 8.89
N PRO A 320 16.14 32.58 7.67
CA PRO A 320 14.77 32.65 7.20
C PRO A 320 14.18 31.25 7.02
N ALA A 321 12.89 31.10 7.33
CA ALA A 321 12.15 29.90 7.01
C ALA A 321 12.06 29.71 5.49
N TYR A 322 12.16 28.46 5.05
CA TYR A 322 11.98 28.05 3.66
C TYR A 322 11.05 26.84 3.61
N TRP A 323 10.64 26.47 2.41
CA TRP A 323 9.78 25.33 2.16
C TRP A 323 10.51 24.34 1.30
N MET A 324 10.38 23.03 1.57
CA MET A 324 11.01 21.97 0.75
C MET A 324 10.00 20.88 0.38
N THR A 325 10.09 20.33 -0.83
CA THR A 325 9.30 19.14 -1.19
C THR A 325 9.60 17.99 -0.23
N ARG A 326 8.56 17.43 0.39
CA ARG A 326 8.68 16.36 1.41
C ARG A 326 9.35 15.10 0.88
N ALA A 327 9.16 14.81 -0.42
CA ALA A 327 9.78 13.72 -1.17
C ALA A 327 10.65 14.28 -2.33
N PRO A 328 11.52 13.46 -2.95
CA PRO A 328 12.13 13.80 -4.23
C PRO A 328 11.05 13.98 -5.30
N ILE A 329 11.32 14.78 -6.31
CA ILE A 329 10.37 15.00 -7.42
C ILE A 329 10.07 13.66 -8.11
N THR A 330 8.78 13.37 -8.32
CA THR A 330 8.33 12.10 -8.92
C THR A 330 8.33 12.14 -10.45
N ASN A 331 8.25 10.97 -11.09
CA ASN A 331 8.06 10.87 -12.54
C ASN A 331 6.80 11.62 -12.99
N ALA A 332 5.68 11.48 -12.28
CA ALA A 332 4.43 12.16 -12.62
C ALA A 332 4.57 13.69 -12.60
N GLN A 333 5.28 14.22 -11.60
CA GLN A 333 5.57 15.65 -11.47
C GLN A 333 6.49 16.13 -12.60
N TYR A 334 7.62 15.46 -12.81
CA TYR A 334 8.60 15.84 -13.84
C TYR A 334 8.05 15.73 -15.27
N ARG A 335 7.20 14.73 -15.55
CA ARG A 335 6.55 14.53 -16.85
C ARG A 335 5.76 15.76 -17.31
N ARG A 336 5.25 16.58 -16.39
CA ARG A 336 4.55 17.84 -16.73
C ARG A 336 5.50 18.86 -17.34
N ALA A 337 6.67 19.03 -16.73
CA ALA A 337 7.69 19.95 -17.24
C ALA A 337 8.23 19.49 -18.60
N VAL A 338 8.38 18.17 -18.80
CA VAL A 338 8.73 17.61 -20.12
C VAL A 338 7.64 17.88 -21.15
N THR A 339 6.36 17.63 -20.81
CA THR A 339 5.22 17.92 -21.69
C THR A 339 5.11 19.41 -22.03
N ALA A 340 5.45 20.28 -21.08
CA ALA A 340 5.48 21.73 -21.26
C ALA A 340 6.71 22.24 -22.03
N GLY A 341 7.65 21.36 -22.41
CA GLY A 341 8.88 21.74 -23.12
C GLY A 341 9.92 22.46 -22.26
N VAL A 342 9.78 22.39 -20.93
CA VAL A 342 10.65 23.07 -19.95
C VAL A 342 11.92 22.25 -19.67
N CYS A 343 11.79 20.93 -19.61
CA CYS A 343 12.86 20.03 -19.20
C CYS A 343 13.12 18.95 -20.25
N GLY A 344 14.36 18.46 -20.30
CA GLY A 344 14.74 17.31 -21.11
C GLY A 344 14.12 16.00 -20.62
N GLN A 345 13.80 15.11 -21.56
CA GLN A 345 13.32 13.76 -21.25
C GLN A 345 14.50 12.83 -20.92
N PRO A 346 14.37 11.96 -19.89
CA PRO A 346 15.30 10.85 -19.66
C PRO A 346 15.43 9.94 -20.89
N ALA A 347 16.50 9.14 -20.98
CA ALA A 347 16.74 8.26 -22.13
C ALA A 347 16.44 6.77 -21.81
N GLY A 348 16.28 5.97 -22.87
CA GLY A 348 16.13 4.52 -22.78
C GLY A 348 14.99 4.09 -21.84
N ARG A 349 15.24 3.09 -20.99
CA ARG A 349 14.24 2.55 -20.06
C ARG A 349 13.68 3.59 -19.07
N HIS A 350 14.41 4.67 -18.79
CA HIS A 350 13.90 5.74 -17.91
C HIS A 350 12.94 6.67 -18.62
N ALA A 351 13.06 6.83 -19.94
CA ALA A 351 12.07 7.49 -20.78
C ALA A 351 10.73 6.75 -20.73
N GLU A 352 10.78 5.42 -20.82
CA GLU A 352 9.61 4.54 -20.71
C GLU A 352 8.98 4.64 -19.31
N ARG A 353 9.78 4.55 -18.25
CA ARG A 353 9.31 4.68 -16.86
C ARG A 353 8.71 6.04 -16.53
N LEU A 354 9.19 7.12 -17.15
CA LEU A 354 8.59 8.44 -16.99
C LEU A 354 7.13 8.45 -17.46
N MET A 355 6.82 7.69 -18.51
CA MET A 355 5.50 7.63 -19.12
C MET A 355 4.61 6.53 -18.53
N ASP A 356 5.20 5.50 -17.94
CA ASP A 356 4.51 4.35 -17.34
C ASP A 356 3.79 4.72 -16.02
N PRO A 357 2.46 4.57 -15.92
CA PRO A 357 1.70 4.80 -14.70
C PRO A 357 2.20 4.00 -13.48
N GLN A 358 2.79 2.82 -13.67
CA GLN A 358 3.34 2.01 -12.58
C GLN A 358 4.48 2.73 -11.85
N TYR A 359 5.24 3.57 -12.57
CA TYR A 359 6.39 4.30 -12.05
C TYR A 359 6.08 5.77 -11.76
N ALA A 360 4.82 6.19 -11.87
CA ALA A 360 4.38 7.58 -11.67
C ALA A 360 4.85 8.17 -10.33
N HIS A 361 4.83 7.38 -9.26
CA HIS A 361 5.19 7.80 -7.89
C HIS A 361 6.63 7.46 -7.51
N HIS A 362 7.43 6.91 -8.43
CA HIS A 362 8.86 6.75 -8.22
C HIS A 362 9.56 8.11 -8.40
N PRO A 363 10.68 8.36 -7.71
CA PRO A 363 11.49 9.54 -7.96
C PRO A 363 11.95 9.56 -9.43
N VAL A 364 11.90 10.73 -10.04
CA VAL A 364 12.52 10.93 -11.35
C VAL A 364 14.03 10.74 -11.22
N VAL A 365 14.61 10.10 -12.23
CA VAL A 365 16.05 9.83 -12.31
C VAL A 365 16.58 10.16 -13.69
N GLN A 366 17.91 10.17 -13.84
CA GLN A 366 18.58 10.54 -15.09
C GLN A 366 18.28 12.00 -15.48
N VAL A 367 18.26 12.88 -14.47
CA VAL A 367 18.03 14.32 -14.63
C VAL A 367 19.36 15.05 -14.49
N THR A 368 19.69 15.92 -15.45
CA THR A 368 20.87 16.79 -15.33
C THR A 368 20.62 17.86 -14.27
N ARG A 369 21.67 18.44 -13.69
CA ARG A 369 21.48 19.58 -12.78
C ARG A 369 20.79 20.76 -13.46
N ALA A 370 21.06 20.98 -14.75
CA ALA A 370 20.42 22.03 -15.54
C ALA A 370 18.90 21.81 -15.65
N ASP A 371 18.46 20.59 -15.96
CA ASP A 371 17.04 20.25 -16.01
C ASP A 371 16.38 20.35 -14.64
N ALA A 372 17.08 19.94 -13.57
CA ALA A 372 16.59 20.05 -12.21
C ALA A 372 16.40 21.53 -11.80
N CYS A 373 17.33 22.41 -12.19
CA CYS A 373 17.19 23.85 -12.03
C CYS A 373 16.02 24.41 -12.87
N ALA A 374 15.89 24.00 -14.13
CA ALA A 374 14.81 24.43 -15.01
C ALA A 374 13.43 24.05 -14.44
N TYR A 375 13.29 22.81 -13.96
CA TYR A 375 12.09 22.37 -13.27
C TYR A 375 11.82 23.21 -12.03
N ALA A 376 12.82 23.38 -11.16
CA ALA A 376 12.68 24.11 -9.91
C ALA A 376 12.21 25.56 -10.18
N SER A 377 12.80 26.24 -11.16
CA SER A 377 12.39 27.58 -11.57
C SER A 377 10.98 27.61 -12.17
N TRP A 378 10.60 26.59 -12.94
CA TRP A 378 9.27 26.50 -13.54
C TRP A 378 8.15 26.38 -12.50
N VAL A 379 8.41 25.68 -11.39
CA VAL A 379 7.47 25.62 -10.25
C VAL A 379 7.68 26.76 -9.24
N GLY A 380 8.38 27.84 -9.64
CA GLY A 380 8.60 29.03 -8.82
C GLY A 380 9.56 28.87 -7.64
N GLY A 381 10.37 27.80 -7.62
CA GLY A 381 11.35 27.50 -6.58
C GLY A 381 12.79 27.46 -7.10
N ARG A 382 13.66 26.81 -6.32
CA ARG A 382 15.07 26.55 -6.64
C ARG A 382 15.51 25.20 -6.08
N LEU A 383 16.71 24.73 -6.45
CA LEU A 383 17.31 23.59 -5.76
C LEU A 383 17.66 23.96 -4.31
N PRO A 384 17.56 23.00 -3.36
CA PRO A 384 18.02 23.21 -2.01
C PRO A 384 19.53 23.45 -1.99
N THR A 385 20.01 24.30 -1.10
CA THR A 385 21.42 24.28 -0.71
C THR A 385 21.73 23.01 0.08
N ASP A 386 23.00 22.67 0.14
CA ASP A 386 23.63 21.61 0.90
C ASP A 386 23.28 21.73 2.40
N ALA A 387 23.28 22.97 2.90
CA ALA A 387 22.89 23.30 4.26
C ALA A 387 21.39 23.10 4.50
N GLU A 388 20.54 23.56 3.59
CA GLU A 388 19.08 23.36 3.68
C GLU A 388 18.71 21.88 3.60
N TRP A 389 19.30 21.15 2.65
CA TRP A 389 19.09 19.72 2.53
C TRP A 389 19.51 18.98 3.80
N THR A 390 20.67 19.32 4.36
CA THR A 390 21.19 18.73 5.59
C THR A 390 20.28 19.03 6.78
N TRP A 391 19.81 20.28 6.92
CA TRP A 391 18.87 20.67 7.96
C TRP A 391 17.56 19.89 7.86
N ALA A 392 16.98 19.81 6.66
CA ALA A 392 15.75 19.07 6.40
C ALA A 392 15.87 17.58 6.79
N ALA A 393 17.06 16.99 6.61
CA ALA A 393 17.35 15.61 6.97
C ALA A 393 17.68 15.41 8.46
N GLN A 394 18.41 16.33 9.07
CA GLN A 394 19.06 16.14 10.38
C GLN A 394 18.35 16.85 11.54
N GLY A 395 17.83 18.06 11.33
CA GLY A 395 17.53 19.00 12.42
C GLY A 395 18.80 19.44 13.16
N SER A 396 18.69 19.71 14.46
CA SER A 396 19.77 20.29 15.28
C SER A 396 20.57 19.30 16.14
N ASP A 397 20.23 18.00 16.12
CA ASP A 397 20.75 17.02 17.09
C ASP A 397 21.93 16.16 16.58
N GLY A 398 22.42 16.43 15.37
CA GLY A 398 23.60 15.75 14.84
C GLY A 398 23.41 14.26 14.53
N ARG A 399 22.16 13.77 14.41
CA ARG A 399 21.86 12.37 14.06
C ARG A 399 22.56 11.90 12.78
N ARG A 400 22.91 10.62 12.73
CA ARG A 400 23.57 9.99 11.56
C ARG A 400 22.63 9.80 10.38
N TRP A 401 21.40 9.38 10.66
CA TRP A 401 20.35 9.13 9.68
C TRP A 401 19.14 10.02 9.94
N PRO A 402 18.25 10.24 8.95
CA PRO A 402 17.06 11.05 9.15
C PRO A 402 16.23 10.61 10.36
N TRP A 403 16.08 9.30 10.55
CA TRP A 403 15.31 8.70 11.64
C TRP A 403 16.07 8.59 12.97
N GLY A 404 17.36 8.93 13.04
CA GLY A 404 18.17 8.85 14.26
C GLY A 404 19.50 8.13 14.07
N ASN A 405 19.97 7.45 15.12
CA ASN A 405 21.27 6.79 15.16
C ASN A 405 21.20 5.27 15.05
N GLN A 406 19.99 4.71 14.92
CA GLN A 406 19.79 3.29 14.66
C GLN A 406 20.30 2.94 13.26
N ARG A 407 20.90 1.75 13.14
CA ARG A 407 21.32 1.21 11.84
C ARG A 407 20.12 1.11 10.89
N HIS A 408 20.38 1.31 9.61
CA HIS A 408 19.37 1.16 8.57
C HIS A 408 18.88 -0.29 8.49
N ASP A 409 17.62 -0.46 8.10
CA ASP A 409 16.99 -1.75 7.79
C ASP A 409 15.97 -1.58 6.66
N GLU A 410 15.34 -2.68 6.25
CA GLU A 410 14.37 -2.73 5.15
C GLU A 410 13.10 -1.90 5.38
N THR A 411 12.87 -1.35 6.56
CA THR A 411 11.70 -0.54 6.88
C THR A 411 11.98 0.97 6.84
N ARG A 412 13.25 1.37 6.80
CA ARG A 412 13.68 2.77 6.95
C ARG A 412 14.26 3.41 5.69
N ALA A 413 14.85 2.65 4.78
CA ALA A 413 15.37 3.22 3.55
C ALA A 413 15.49 2.17 2.43
N ASN A 414 15.42 2.63 1.20
CA ASN A 414 15.82 1.85 0.03
C ASN A 414 17.32 1.99 -0.20
N CYS A 415 18.13 1.08 0.38
CA CYS A 415 19.57 0.99 0.15
C CYS A 415 20.11 -0.40 0.56
N ARG A 416 21.25 -0.81 -0.02
CA ARG A 416 21.86 -2.12 0.23
C ARG A 416 22.23 -2.33 1.72
N PRO A 417 22.15 -3.56 2.23
CA PRO A 417 21.79 -4.79 1.52
C PRO A 417 20.27 -5.01 1.37
N HIS A 418 19.44 -4.03 1.75
CA HIS A 418 17.98 -4.11 1.72
C HIS A 418 17.43 -3.45 0.43
N GLY A 419 16.17 -3.74 0.09
CA GLY A 419 15.48 -3.10 -1.03
C GLY A 419 15.55 -3.86 -2.38
N PRO A 420 14.70 -3.47 -3.35
CA PRO A 420 14.42 -4.26 -4.55
C PRO A 420 15.45 -4.13 -5.69
N GLY A 421 16.56 -3.39 -5.48
CA GLY A 421 17.58 -3.16 -6.51
C GLY A 421 17.22 -2.10 -7.56
N GLY A 422 16.20 -1.29 -7.30
CA GLY A 422 15.80 -0.13 -8.11
C GLY A 422 15.10 0.91 -7.25
N THR A 423 14.62 2.00 -7.85
CA THR A 423 13.82 2.99 -7.11
C THR A 423 12.52 2.38 -6.62
N THR A 424 12.02 2.92 -5.52
CA THR A 424 10.70 2.61 -4.95
C THR A 424 9.81 3.84 -5.01
N PRO A 425 8.48 3.69 -4.90
CA PRO A 425 7.59 4.83 -4.73
C PRO A 425 8.06 5.72 -3.57
N VAL A 426 7.95 7.03 -3.74
CA VAL A 426 8.36 7.97 -2.71
C VAL A 426 7.57 7.75 -1.43
N GLY A 427 8.22 7.84 -0.27
CA GLY A 427 7.58 7.62 1.03
C GLY A 427 7.26 6.16 1.36
N ALA A 428 7.73 5.19 0.58
CA ALA A 428 7.54 3.76 0.86
C ALA A 428 8.15 3.30 2.20
N TYR A 429 9.03 4.10 2.79
CA TYR A 429 9.72 3.82 4.06
C TYR A 429 9.29 4.81 5.16
N PRO A 430 8.08 4.67 5.72
CA PRO A 430 7.54 5.61 6.70
C PRO A 430 8.28 5.61 8.05
N GLN A 431 9.14 4.62 8.34
CA GLN A 431 10.04 4.66 9.51
C GLN A 431 11.33 5.44 9.23
N GLY A 432 11.57 5.84 7.98
CA GLY A 432 12.76 6.55 7.52
C GLY A 432 12.67 8.07 7.60
N VAL A 433 11.67 8.61 8.29
CA VAL A 433 11.37 10.05 8.29
C VAL A 433 12.37 10.86 9.10
N SER A 434 12.66 12.08 8.63
CA SER A 434 13.43 13.08 9.39
C SER A 434 12.62 13.71 10.53
N PRO A 435 13.22 14.48 11.46
CA PRO A 435 12.49 15.30 12.45
C PRO A 435 11.43 16.20 11.84
N HIS A 436 11.70 16.66 10.62
CA HIS A 436 10.84 17.55 9.86
C HIS A 436 9.88 16.77 8.95
N HIS A 437 9.71 15.47 9.19
CA HIS A 437 8.82 14.59 8.42
C HIS A 437 9.18 14.47 6.93
N MET A 438 10.43 14.73 6.56
CA MET A 438 10.94 14.50 5.22
C MET A 438 11.12 13.00 4.99
N VAL A 439 10.67 12.49 3.86
CA VAL A 439 10.81 11.07 3.47
C VAL A 439 11.93 10.92 2.46
N ASP A 440 12.55 9.74 2.40
CA ASP A 440 13.60 9.39 1.42
C ASP A 440 14.80 10.36 1.39
N MET A 441 15.12 10.99 2.53
CA MET A 441 16.36 11.78 2.68
C MET A 441 17.62 10.88 2.76
N ALA A 442 17.44 9.56 2.80
CA ALA A 442 18.51 8.58 2.79
C ALA A 442 18.13 7.40 1.88
N GLY A 443 18.91 7.16 0.83
CA GLY A 443 18.67 6.11 -0.14
C GLY A 443 17.64 6.51 -1.20
N ASN A 444 17.11 5.50 -1.91
CA ASN A 444 16.28 5.66 -3.12
C ASN A 444 17.04 6.34 -4.26
N VAL A 445 17.32 7.64 -4.20
CA VAL A 445 18.06 8.39 -5.23
C VAL A 445 19.01 9.41 -4.61
N TRP A 446 20.13 9.66 -5.29
CA TRP A 446 20.97 10.83 -5.03
C TRP A 446 20.21 12.10 -5.44
N GLU A 447 20.35 13.18 -4.68
CA GLU A 447 19.61 14.42 -4.93
C GLU A 447 20.52 15.61 -5.22
N TRP A 448 20.32 16.31 -6.34
CA TRP A 448 21.04 17.54 -6.68
C TRP A 448 20.81 18.66 -5.65
N VAL A 449 21.88 19.35 -5.28
CA VAL A 449 21.84 20.59 -4.48
C VAL A 449 22.43 21.78 -5.24
N ALA A 450 22.11 22.99 -4.78
CA ALA A 450 22.44 24.26 -5.41
C ALA A 450 23.91 24.69 -5.25
N ASP A 451 24.64 24.13 -4.28
CA ASP A 451 26.00 24.57 -3.97
C ASP A 451 27.02 24.26 -5.08
N GLY A 452 28.17 24.94 -5.02
CA GLY A 452 29.25 24.82 -5.98
C GLY A 452 29.78 23.38 -6.09
N ALA A 453 30.20 23.00 -7.30
CA ALA A 453 30.71 21.68 -7.69
C ALA A 453 29.68 20.54 -7.75
N TYR A 454 28.55 20.73 -8.46
CA TYR A 454 27.64 19.64 -8.91
C TYR A 454 27.48 18.53 -7.88
N VAL A 455 27.04 18.94 -6.69
CA VAL A 455 26.97 18.07 -5.52
C VAL A 455 25.64 17.33 -5.50
N VAL A 456 25.68 16.08 -5.09
CA VAL A 456 24.49 15.32 -4.71
C VAL A 456 24.56 14.79 -3.28
N ARG A 457 23.40 14.59 -2.67
CA ARG A 457 23.24 14.14 -1.27
C ARG A 457 22.39 12.88 -1.11
N GLY A 458 22.52 12.22 0.04
CA GLY A 458 21.56 11.23 0.56
C GLY A 458 21.85 9.75 0.25
N GLY A 459 22.50 9.44 -0.87
CA GLY A 459 22.71 8.07 -1.34
C GLY A 459 21.55 7.54 -2.19
N ALA A 460 21.77 6.46 -2.94
CA ALA A 460 20.75 5.85 -3.80
C ALA A 460 20.50 4.37 -3.47
N PHE A 461 19.53 3.74 -4.14
CA PHE A 461 19.12 2.35 -3.90
C PHE A 461 20.25 1.30 -3.95
N TYR A 462 21.36 1.58 -4.66
CA TYR A 462 22.51 0.68 -4.73
C TYR A 462 23.59 0.96 -3.68
N CYS A 463 23.51 2.09 -2.96
CA CYS A 463 24.47 2.46 -1.93
C CYS A 463 24.34 1.55 -0.71
N ASP A 464 25.44 1.40 0.03
CA ASP A 464 25.46 0.67 1.29
C ASP A 464 25.28 1.62 2.49
N ALA A 465 25.38 1.09 3.70
CA ALA A 465 25.27 1.88 4.94
C ALA A 465 26.31 2.99 5.07
N ALA A 466 27.47 2.86 4.42
CA ALA A 466 28.57 3.83 4.53
C ALA A 466 28.38 5.00 3.55
N THR A 467 27.65 4.76 2.45
CA THR A 467 27.44 5.70 1.34
C THR A 467 26.00 6.20 1.24
N THR A 468 25.19 5.95 2.27
CA THR A 468 23.81 6.44 2.39
C THR A 468 23.70 7.28 3.66
N GLY A 469 22.80 8.28 3.68
CA GLY A 469 22.49 9.07 4.88
C GLY A 469 22.92 10.52 4.79
N ILE A 470 22.86 11.22 5.92
CA ILE A 470 22.99 12.69 5.98
C ILE A 470 24.37 13.16 5.51
N ALA A 471 25.42 12.45 5.91
CA ALA A 471 26.80 12.76 5.54
C ALA A 471 27.17 12.30 4.10
N ALA A 472 26.32 11.51 3.45
CA ALA A 472 26.59 10.97 2.13
C ALA A 472 26.56 12.09 1.09
N ARG A 473 27.71 12.30 0.43
CA ARG A 473 27.92 13.36 -0.56
C ARG A 473 28.79 12.84 -1.69
N LEU A 474 28.41 13.13 -2.94
CA LEU A 474 29.23 12.91 -4.13
C LEU A 474 29.26 14.17 -5.00
N ILE A 475 30.27 14.25 -5.86
CA ILE A 475 30.46 15.31 -6.84
C ILE A 475 30.44 14.67 -8.23
N TYR A 476 29.67 15.27 -9.14
CA TYR A 476 29.55 14.82 -10.53
C TYR A 476 30.02 15.90 -11.52
N GLY A 477 30.07 15.56 -12.81
CA GLY A 477 30.28 16.55 -13.89
C GLY A 477 28.98 17.28 -14.24
N ALA A 478 29.11 18.45 -14.88
CA ALA A 478 27.99 19.33 -15.22
C ALA A 478 26.85 18.66 -15.99
N ASP A 479 27.22 17.83 -16.97
CA ASP A 479 26.30 17.16 -17.88
C ASP A 479 25.90 15.76 -17.40
N THR A 480 26.22 15.41 -16.15
CA THR A 480 25.91 14.08 -15.63
C THR A 480 24.41 13.94 -15.41
N SER A 481 23.83 12.86 -15.92
CA SER A 481 22.47 12.42 -15.65
C SER A 481 22.49 10.93 -15.32
N GLY A 482 22.81 10.59 -14.07
CA GLY A 482 22.87 9.19 -13.63
C GLY A 482 21.47 8.59 -13.45
N TYR A 483 21.31 7.29 -13.72
CA TYR A 483 20.06 6.52 -13.52
C TYR A 483 19.57 6.47 -12.05
N HIS A 484 20.32 7.10 -11.15
CA HIS A 484 20.15 7.13 -9.72
C HIS A 484 20.14 8.56 -9.15
N ILE A 485 20.12 9.58 -10.02
CA ILE A 485 20.17 11.00 -9.62
C ILE A 485 18.82 11.67 -9.94
N GLY A 486 18.17 12.17 -8.89
CA GLY A 486 16.98 13.01 -8.92
C GLY A 486 17.24 14.32 -8.16
N PHE A 487 16.19 14.95 -7.62
CA PHE A 487 16.28 16.23 -6.92
C PHE A 487 15.03 16.56 -6.10
N ARG A 488 15.13 17.63 -5.29
CA ARG A 488 14.04 18.30 -4.57
C ARG A 488 13.98 19.77 -4.94
N VAL A 489 12.88 20.42 -4.55
CA VAL A 489 12.69 21.85 -4.75
C VAL A 489 12.49 22.53 -3.41
N VAL A 490 13.02 23.75 -3.27
CA VAL A 490 12.75 24.66 -2.17
C VAL A 490 12.17 25.99 -2.63
N TRP A 491 11.44 26.65 -1.74
CA TRP A 491 10.88 27.99 -1.93
C TRP A 491 11.24 28.88 -0.74
N ASP A 492 11.58 30.15 -1.01
CA ASP A 492 11.89 31.16 0.02
C ASP A 492 10.65 31.94 0.49
N ARG A 493 9.54 31.83 -0.25
CA ARG A 493 8.22 32.43 0.06
C ARG A 493 7.09 31.50 -0.42
N LEU A 494 6.06 31.32 0.40
CA LEU A 494 4.80 30.69 0.00
C LEU A 494 3.92 31.69 -0.76
N ASP A 495 4.01 31.73 -2.09
CA ASP A 495 2.97 32.35 -2.91
C ASP A 495 1.99 31.26 -3.35
N ALA A 496 0.81 31.18 -2.71
CA ALA A 496 -0.19 30.14 -2.96
C ALA A 496 -0.65 30.05 -4.43
N GLU A 497 -0.55 31.15 -5.19
CA GLU A 497 -0.87 31.20 -6.63
C GLU A 497 0.24 30.62 -7.54
N ARG A 498 1.49 30.58 -7.06
CA ARG A 498 2.64 29.99 -7.79
C ARG A 498 2.99 28.58 -7.35
N MET A 499 2.38 28.12 -6.26
CA MET A 499 2.46 26.74 -5.77
C MET A 499 1.55 25.78 -6.52
N ASP A 500 0.68 26.26 -7.42
CA ASP A 500 -0.09 25.36 -8.27
C ASP A 500 0.88 24.70 -9.26
N PRO A 501 1.04 23.36 -9.25
CA PRO A 501 1.67 22.66 -10.37
C PRO A 501 0.86 22.77 -11.67
N HIS A 502 -0.18 23.60 -11.71
CA HIS A 502 -0.83 24.15 -12.89
C HIS A 502 -0.75 25.68 -12.88
N PRO A 503 0.29 26.30 -13.46
CA PRO A 503 0.04 27.57 -14.12
C PRO A 503 -1.09 27.30 -15.13
N ALA A 504 -2.22 27.98 -14.97
CA ALA A 504 -3.20 28.04 -16.06
C ALA A 504 -2.42 28.38 -17.33
N PRO A 505 -2.68 27.72 -18.48
CA PRO A 505 -2.16 28.24 -19.74
C PRO A 505 -2.63 29.69 -19.81
N ASP A 506 -1.68 30.62 -19.94
CA ASP A 506 -2.00 32.03 -20.18
C ASP A 506 -3.06 32.09 -21.28
N ARG A 507 -4.15 32.80 -20.99
CA ARG A 507 -5.32 32.93 -21.87
C ARG A 507 -4.97 33.43 -23.26
#